data_AF-A0A963FX96-F1
#
_entry.id   AF-A0A963FX96-F1
#
_cell.length_a   1.000
_cell.length_b   1.000
_cell.length_c   1.000
_cell.angle_alpha   90.00
_cell.angle_beta   90.00
_cell.angle_gamma   90.00
#
_symmetry.space_group_name_H-M   'P 1'
#
loop_
_entity.id
_entity.type
_entity.pdbx_description
1 polymer ?
#
loop_
_entity_poly.entity_id
_entity_poly.type
_entity_poly.pdbx_seq_one_letter_code
_entity_poly.pdbx_strand_id
1 'polypeptide(L)'
;RTRSVVKNKALAAAYGGANHFGVEVFEPDTANALMAALLVYDLRQGGSTPAHPARLFMDNAVHGGLWRIPYLPRSALPFAAVLGLF
;
A
#
# COMPACT_ATOMS: atom_id res chain seq x y z
N ARG A 1 -3.37 -12.11 2.55
CA ARG A 1 -2.23 -11.44 3.24
C ARG A 1 -0.98 -12.32 3.16
N THR A 2 0.24 -11.77 3.11
CA THR A 2 1.47 -12.58 2.96
C THR A 2 1.97 -13.16 4.28
N ARG A 3 2.36 -14.45 4.28
CA ARG A 3 2.84 -15.17 5.48
C ARG A 3 4.08 -14.51 6.12
N SER A 4 4.94 -13.92 5.29
CA SER A 4 6.14 -13.23 5.75
C SER A 4 5.84 -12.06 6.68
N VAL A 5 4.70 -11.39 6.51
CA VAL A 5 4.28 -10.26 7.35
C VAL A 5 3.36 -10.70 8.47
N VAL A 6 2.33 -11.50 8.17
CA VAL A 6 1.32 -11.87 9.19
C VAL A 6 1.84 -12.82 10.26
N LYS A 7 3.04 -13.41 10.10
CA LYS A 7 3.71 -14.15 11.18
C LYS A 7 3.96 -13.27 12.42
N ASN A 8 4.08 -11.95 12.23
CA ASN A 8 4.07 -10.99 13.33
C ASN A 8 2.62 -10.58 13.61
N LYS A 9 2.08 -11.01 14.75
CA LYS A 9 0.70 -10.75 15.15
C LYS A 9 0.37 -9.27 15.27
N ALA A 10 1.31 -8.43 15.72
CA ALA A 10 1.08 -6.99 15.84
C ALA A 10 0.93 -6.33 14.46
N LEU A 11 1.75 -6.73 13.49
CA LEU A 11 1.62 -6.25 12.10
C LEU A 11 0.35 -6.79 11.44
N ALA A 12 0.00 -8.05 11.69
CA ALA A 12 -1.25 -8.64 11.19
C ALA A 12 -2.48 -7.86 11.68
N ALA A 13 -2.51 -7.53 12.98
CA ALA A 13 -3.59 -6.75 13.57
C ALA A 13 -3.60 -5.31 13.04
N ALA A 14 -2.43 -4.65 12.93
CA ALA A 14 -2.35 -3.29 12.37
C ALA A 14 -2.89 -3.22 10.94
N TYR A 15 -2.62 -4.23 10.11
CA TYR A 15 -3.18 -4.33 8.77
C TYR A 15 -4.67 -4.66 8.76
N GLY A 16 -5.17 -5.39 9.77
CA GLY A 16 -6.61 -5.60 9.98
C GLY A 16 -7.36 -4.31 10.28
N GLY A 17 -6.79 -3.43 11.11
CA GLY A 17 -7.43 -2.17 11.50
C GLY A 17 -7.24 -1.01 10.52
N ALA A 18 -6.36 -1.12 9.52
CA ALA A 18 -5.95 0.00 8.65
C ALA A 18 -7.13 0.68 7.93
N ASN A 19 -8.17 -0.07 7.53
CA ASN A 19 -9.33 0.48 6.83
C ASN A 19 -10.11 1.51 7.67
N HIS A 20 -10.10 1.39 9.00
CA HIS A 20 -10.70 2.39 9.90
C HIS A 20 -10.01 3.76 9.83
N PHE A 21 -8.78 3.77 9.31
CA PHE A 21 -7.94 4.95 9.14
C PHE A 21 -7.82 5.35 7.66
N GLY A 22 -8.78 4.96 6.81
CA GLY A 22 -8.81 5.34 5.40
C GLY A 22 -7.63 4.79 4.57
N VAL A 23 -6.93 3.78 5.09
CA VAL A 23 -5.82 3.11 4.43
C VAL A 23 -6.24 1.70 4.05
N GLU A 24 -6.23 1.42 2.75
CA GLU A 24 -6.48 0.11 2.19
C GLU A 24 -5.19 -0.71 2.19
N VAL A 25 -5.24 -1.88 2.83
CA VAL A 25 -4.20 -2.90 2.71
C VAL A 25 -4.67 -3.93 1.70
N PHE A 26 -4.07 -3.91 0.51
CA PHE A 26 -4.43 -4.83 -0.56
C PHE A 26 -4.16 -6.29 -0.19
N GLU A 27 -5.06 -7.18 -0.63
CA GLU A 27 -4.75 -8.59 -0.65
C GLU A 27 -3.61 -8.87 -1.66
N PRO A 28 -2.77 -9.90 -1.42
CA PRO A 28 -1.63 -10.20 -2.26
C PRO A 28 -2.00 -10.39 -3.74
N ASP A 29 -3.13 -11.01 -4.02
CA ASP A 29 -3.58 -11.26 -5.39
C ASP A 29 -3.94 -9.94 -6.10
N THR A 30 -4.56 -9.00 -5.38
CA THR A 30 -4.83 -7.65 -5.89
C THR A 30 -3.53 -6.91 -6.18
N ALA A 31 -2.57 -6.94 -5.26
CA ALA A 31 -1.26 -6.31 -5.45
C ALA A 31 -0.51 -6.92 -6.65
N ASN A 32 -0.54 -8.25 -6.80
CA ASN A 32 0.07 -8.94 -7.92
C ASN A 32 -0.56 -8.54 -9.26
N ALA A 33 -1.89 -8.48 -9.32
CA ALA A 33 -2.61 -8.08 -10.53
C ALA A 33 -2.28 -6.62 -10.91
N LEU A 34 -2.24 -5.71 -9.94
CA LEU A 34 -1.87 -4.31 -10.17
C LEU A 34 -0.42 -4.18 -10.67
N MET A 35 0.53 -4.86 -10.03
CA MET A 35 1.93 -4.84 -10.45
C MET A 35 2.13 -5.43 -11.85
N ALA A 36 1.41 -6.50 -12.18
CA ALA A 36 1.43 -7.08 -13.52
C ALA A 36 0.86 -6.11 -14.57
N ALA A 37 -0.24 -5.42 -14.25
CA ALA A 37 -0.81 -4.40 -15.14
C ALA A 37 0.16 -3.23 -15.38
N LEU A 38 0.82 -2.74 -14.32
CA LEU A 38 1.84 -1.70 -14.44
C LEU A 38 3.04 -2.15 -15.27
N LEU A 39 3.50 -3.40 -15.10
CA LEU A 39 4.56 -3.96 -15.92
C LEU A 39 4.18 -3.99 -17.41
N VAL A 40 2.96 -4.44 -17.73
CA VAL A 40 2.48 -4.45 -19.13
C VAL A 40 2.39 -3.02 -19.67
N TYR A 41 1.92 -2.06 -18.86
CA TYR A 41 1.89 -0.64 -19.24
C TYR A 41 3.29 -0.11 -19.57
N ASP A 42 4.29 -0.37 -18.71
CA ASP A 42 5.66 0.09 -18.90
C ASP A 42 6.30 -0.50 -20.16
N LEU A 43 6.06 -1.80 -20.42
CA LEU A 43 6.53 -2.48 -21.64
C LEU A 43 5.91 -1.88 -22.92
N ARG A 44 4.65 -1.45 -22.87
CA ARG A 44 3.97 -0.83 -24.02
C ARG A 44 4.39 0.62 -24.26
N GLN A 45 4.70 1.37 -23.21
CA GLN A 45 5.09 2.78 -23.30
C GLN A 45 6.57 2.97 -23.67
N GLY A 46 7.39 1.93 -23.54
CA GLY A 46 8.78 1.94 -24.01
C GLY A 46 9.76 2.70 -23.13
N GLY A 47 9.51 2.79 -21.81
CA GLY A 47 10.44 3.33 -20.82
C GLY A 47 10.85 4.79 -21.06
N SER A 48 10.20 5.75 -20.42
CA SER A 48 10.60 7.17 -20.46
C SER A 48 11.34 7.58 -19.18
N THR A 49 12.48 8.25 -19.30
CA THR A 49 13.10 8.94 -18.16
C THR A 49 12.35 10.24 -17.89
N PRO A 50 11.64 10.39 -16.75
CA PRO A 50 10.91 11.61 -16.46
C PRO A 50 11.87 12.77 -16.17
N ALA A 51 11.45 13.99 -16.51
CA ALA A 51 12.22 15.20 -16.25
C ALA A 51 12.51 15.43 -14.75
N HIS A 52 11.61 14.98 -13.87
CA HIS A 52 11.79 15.03 -12.43
C HIS A 52 11.80 13.62 -11.85
N PRO A 53 12.85 13.21 -11.09
CA PRO A 53 13.04 11.82 -10.67
C PRO A 53 11.91 11.29 -9.79
N ALA A 54 11.27 12.14 -8.97
CA ALA A 54 10.16 11.71 -8.12
C ALA A 54 8.94 11.17 -8.90
N ARG A 55 8.77 11.56 -10.18
CA ARG A 55 7.64 11.09 -11.00
C ARG A 55 7.63 9.59 -11.22
N LEU A 56 8.80 8.93 -11.17
CA LEU A 56 8.90 7.47 -11.20
C LEU A 56 8.07 6.80 -10.10
N PHE A 57 7.92 7.47 -8.95
CA PHE A 57 7.18 6.95 -7.81
C PHE A 57 5.77 7.51 -7.69
N MET A 58 5.44 8.58 -8.43
CA MET A 58 4.16 9.30 -8.29
C MET A 58 3.15 8.96 -9.37
N ASP A 59 3.57 8.92 -10.64
CA ASP A 59 2.64 8.93 -11.77
C ASP A 59 1.72 7.68 -11.79
N ASN A 60 2.21 6.56 -11.28
CA ASN A 60 1.48 5.29 -11.18
C ASN A 60 1.34 4.79 -9.72
N ALA A 61 1.39 5.70 -8.74
CA ALA A 61 1.34 5.32 -7.34
C ALA A 61 -0.01 4.72 -6.93
N VAL A 62 0.00 3.46 -6.47
CA VAL A 62 -1.14 2.85 -5.77
C VAL A 62 -0.90 2.92 -4.26
N HIS A 63 -1.15 4.09 -3.67
CA HIS A 63 -0.79 4.37 -2.26
C HIS A 63 -1.85 3.90 -1.23
N GLY A 64 -2.93 3.23 -1.66
CA GLY A 64 -3.96 2.69 -0.75
C GLY A 64 -4.60 3.73 0.17
N GLY A 65 -4.69 4.99 -0.26
CA GLY A 65 -5.20 6.09 0.58
C GLY A 65 -4.19 6.81 1.48
N LEU A 66 -2.96 6.27 1.64
CA LEU A 66 -1.93 6.82 2.53
C LEU A 66 -1.54 8.29 2.26
N TRP A 67 -1.66 8.78 1.03
CA TRP A 67 -1.33 10.17 0.70
C TRP A 67 -2.48 11.16 0.96
N ARG A 68 -3.68 10.65 1.24
CA ARG A 68 -4.89 11.47 1.43
C ARG A 68 -5.24 11.68 2.90
N ILE A 69 -4.56 10.98 3.82
CA ILE A 69 -4.85 11.09 5.25
C ILE A 69 -4.30 12.41 5.82
N PRO A 70 -5.03 13.08 6.72
CA PRO A 70 -4.61 14.36 7.31
C PRO A 70 -3.70 14.19 8.54
N TYR A 71 -3.13 13.01 8.76
CA TYR A 71 -2.28 12.67 9.91
C TYR A 71 -1.12 11.77 9.50
N LEU A 72 -0.14 11.64 10.38
CA LEU A 72 1.01 10.77 10.15
C LEU A 72 0.59 9.30 10.36
N PRO A 73 0.86 8.37 9.42
CA PRO A 73 0.46 6.97 9.56
C PRO A 73 0.89 6.36 10.90
N ARG A 74 2.10 6.70 11.36
CA ARG A 74 2.67 6.20 12.61
C ARG A 74 1.86 6.54 13.86
N SER A 75 1.09 7.64 13.86
CA SER A 75 0.23 7.98 15.00
C SER A 75 -1.03 7.12 15.06
N ALA A 76 -1.45 6.54 13.93
CA ALA A 76 -2.61 5.65 13.85
C ALA A 76 -2.27 4.17 14.06
N LEU A 77 -1.03 3.76 13.80
CA LEU A 77 -0.61 2.34 13.85
C LEU A 77 -0.96 1.60 15.16
N PRO A 78 -0.74 2.14 16.37
CA PRO A 78 -1.09 1.44 17.60
C PRO A 78 -2.60 1.21 17.73
N PHE A 79 -3.40 2.20 17.33
CA PHE A 79 -4.86 2.11 17.35
C PHE A 79 -5.38 1.13 16.30
N ALA A 80 -4.81 1.14 15.10
CA ALA A 80 -5.10 0.15 14.06
C ALA A 80 -4.77 -1.27 14.54
N ALA A 81 -3.68 -1.45 15.28
CA ALA A 81 -3.33 -2.74 15.85
C ALA A 81 -4.35 -3.22 16.88
N VAL A 82 -4.81 -2.34 17.78
CA VAL A 82 -5.86 -2.71 18.75
C VAL A 82 -7.18 -3.04 18.06
N LEU A 83 -7.60 -2.21 17.10
CA LEU A 83 -8.86 -2.41 16.37
C LEU A 83 -8.84 -3.67 15.52
N GLY A 84 -7.69 -4.08 14.98
CA GLY A 84 -7.59 -5.31 14.19
C GLY A 84 -7.37 -6.60 15.00
N LEU A 85 -7.43 -6.55 16.33
CA LEU A 85 -7.53 -7.73 17.18
C LEU A 85 -8.97 -8.28 17.27
N PHE A 86 -9.96 -7.44 16.98
CA PHE A 86 -11.38 -7.73 17.01
C PHE A 86 -11.96 -7.67 15.59
#